data_AF-A0ABD1UJ77-F1
#
_entry.id   AF-A0ABD1UJ77-F1
#
_cell.length_a   1.000
_cell.length_b   1.000
_cell.length_c   1.000
_cell.angle_alpha   90.00
_cell.angle_beta   90.00
_cell.angle_gamma   90.00
#
_symmetry.space_group_name_H-M   'P 1'
#
loop_
_entity.id
_entity.type
_entity.pdbx_description
1 polymer ?
#
loop_
_entity_poly.entity_id
_entity_poly.type
_entity_poly.pdbx_seq_one_letter_code
_entity_poly.pdbx_strand_id
1 'polypeptide(L)'
;MMSSAGKYYPLSYTNLSHHLKECSLYTAIFPEDFNIPVSKLVKLWIAEGFLNLVKSKSLEDIVYEYLLDLVDRSLILVGKQNSVGKIKICKIHDLIRDFCTREAKKEMFFHISDRSLHDIPRGTSLRRLSIQPHRASVFACDVQKLSSVISIFSFGRCFYDSVRHLNPRPLRVFVMEKNTFLWYST
;
A
#
# COMPACT_ATOMS: atom_id res chain seq x y z
N MET A 1 -2.45 -29.80 23.36
CA MET A 1 -1.11 -29.26 23.07
C MET A 1 -0.96 -29.13 21.56
N MET A 2 -1.05 -27.92 21.00
CA MET A 2 -0.66 -27.67 19.60
C MET A 2 0.53 -26.72 19.64
N SER A 3 1.66 -27.26 19.22
CA SER A 3 3.01 -26.75 19.34
C SER A 3 3.36 -25.76 18.22
N SER A 4 4.02 -24.67 18.61
CA SER A 4 4.89 -23.79 17.82
C SER A 4 4.38 -23.28 16.46
N ALA A 5 3.96 -22.01 16.44
CA ALA A 5 3.78 -21.23 15.22
C ALA A 5 5.13 -21.08 14.51
N GLY A 6 5.45 -22.03 13.62
CA GLY A 6 6.54 -21.88 12.67
C GLY A 6 6.34 -20.59 11.88
N LYS A 7 7.38 -19.75 11.81
CA LYS A 7 7.40 -18.55 10.96
C LYS A 7 7.21 -18.99 9.51
N TYR A 8 5.97 -18.98 9.01
CA TYR A 8 5.70 -19.21 7.59
C TYR A 8 6.20 -18.01 6.80
N TYR A 9 7.34 -18.19 6.13
CA TYR A 9 7.94 -17.23 5.24
C TYR A 9 7.71 -17.71 3.82
N PRO A 10 6.92 -17.00 2.99
CA PRO A 10 6.68 -17.42 1.62
C PRO A 10 8.01 -17.55 0.87
N LEU A 11 8.25 -18.69 0.23
CA LEU A 11 9.47 -18.92 -0.57
C LEU A 11 9.62 -17.86 -1.66
N SER A 12 8.50 -17.41 -2.22
CA SER A 12 8.42 -16.30 -3.17
C SER A 12 8.97 -14.97 -2.64
N TYR A 13 8.94 -14.76 -1.32
CA TYR A 13 9.44 -13.57 -0.65
C TYR A 13 10.93 -13.68 -0.28
N THR A 14 11.50 -14.90 -0.32
CA THR A 14 12.93 -15.12 -0.05
C THR A 14 13.78 -14.52 -1.17
N ASN A 15 14.93 -13.95 -0.79
CA ASN A 15 15.88 -13.34 -1.73
C ASN A 15 15.33 -12.20 -2.61
N LEU A 16 14.22 -11.55 -2.22
CA LEU A 16 13.82 -10.29 -2.83
C LEU A 16 14.88 -9.22 -2.57
N SER A 17 15.15 -8.39 -3.59
CA SER A 17 15.91 -7.16 -3.40
C SER A 17 15.16 -6.22 -2.44
N HIS A 18 15.89 -5.28 -1.80
CA HIS A 18 15.30 -4.35 -0.84
C HIS A 18 14.07 -3.62 -1.41
N HIS A 19 14.17 -3.13 -2.64
CA HIS A 19 13.13 -2.37 -3.32
C HIS A 19 11.89 -3.21 -3.63
N LEU A 20 12.08 -4.48 -4.03
CA LEU A 20 10.94 -5.37 -4.28
C LEU A 20 10.24 -5.76 -2.97
N LYS A 21 10.97 -5.84 -1.84
CA LYS A 21 10.35 -6.00 -0.52
C LYS A 21 9.50 -4.78 -0.17
N GLU A 22 10.03 -3.57 -0.33
CA GLU A 22 9.27 -2.34 -0.08
C GLU A 22 8.04 -2.23 -0.98
N CYS A 23 8.15 -2.56 -2.26
CA CYS A 23 7.03 -2.60 -3.19
C CYS A 23 5.98 -3.66 -2.80
N SER A 24 6.41 -4.84 -2.36
CA SER A 24 5.53 -5.92 -1.89
C SER A 24 4.80 -5.54 -0.61
N LEU A 25 5.52 -4.99 0.38
CA LEU A 25 4.94 -4.45 1.61
C LEU A 25 3.92 -3.38 1.25
N TYR A 26 4.31 -2.39 0.43
CA TYR A 26 3.42 -1.30 0.08
C TYR A 26 2.16 -1.76 -0.65
N THR A 27 2.24 -2.80 -1.48
CA THR A 27 1.05 -3.35 -2.17
C THR A 27 0.07 -4.00 -1.19
N ALA A 28 0.53 -4.47 -0.02
CA ALA A 28 -0.35 -4.98 1.04
C ALA A 28 -1.16 -3.89 1.76
N ILE A 29 -0.91 -2.60 1.47
CA ILE A 29 -1.75 -1.50 1.99
C ILE A 29 -3.16 -1.51 1.41
N PHE A 30 -3.38 -2.19 0.30
CA PHE A 30 -4.68 -2.36 -0.32
C PHE A 30 -5.50 -3.44 0.41
N PRO A 31 -6.85 -3.35 0.38
CA PRO A 31 -7.70 -4.41 0.90
C PRO A 31 -7.44 -5.75 0.22
N GLU A 32 -7.86 -6.80 0.89
CA GLU A 32 -7.95 -8.14 0.31
C GLU A 32 -8.81 -8.07 -0.96
N ASP A 33 -8.44 -8.85 -1.97
CA ASP A 33 -9.12 -8.89 -3.26
C ASP A 33 -9.20 -7.58 -4.07
N PHE A 34 -8.56 -6.49 -3.63
CA PHE A 34 -8.66 -5.21 -4.30
C PHE A 34 -8.00 -5.24 -5.69
N ASN A 35 -8.78 -4.95 -6.73
CA ASN A 35 -8.29 -4.77 -8.10
C ASN A 35 -7.51 -3.45 -8.22
N ILE A 36 -6.19 -3.53 -8.28
CA ILE A 36 -5.31 -2.37 -8.38
C ILE A 36 -5.03 -2.05 -9.86
N PRO A 37 -5.41 -0.87 -10.37
CA PRO A 37 -4.95 -0.43 -11.68
C PRO A 37 -3.42 -0.26 -11.68
N VAL A 38 -2.73 -0.89 -12.63
CA VAL A 38 -1.25 -0.82 -12.71
C VAL A 38 -0.77 0.63 -12.87
N SER A 39 -1.50 1.45 -13.64
CA SER A 39 -1.18 2.87 -13.78
C SER A 39 -1.24 3.65 -12.46
N LYS A 40 -2.07 3.20 -11.50
CA LYS A 40 -2.13 3.76 -10.15
C LYS A 40 -0.95 3.26 -9.31
N LEU A 41 -0.66 1.96 -9.34
CA LEU A 41 0.46 1.37 -8.63
C LEU A 41 1.80 2.03 -9.00
N VAL A 42 2.01 2.27 -10.30
CA VAL A 42 3.17 2.99 -10.83
C VAL A 42 3.34 4.36 -10.19
N LYS A 43 2.30 5.18 -10.20
CA LYS A 43 2.36 6.53 -9.62
C LYS A 43 2.66 6.50 -8.13
N LEU A 44 2.13 5.50 -7.41
CA LEU A 44 2.36 5.36 -5.97
C LEU A 44 3.80 4.97 -5.66
N TRP A 45 4.37 3.98 -6.36
CA TRP A 45 5.76 3.59 -6.14
C TRP A 45 6.75 4.70 -6.51
N ILE A 46 6.45 5.48 -7.55
CA ILE A 46 7.22 6.68 -7.90
C ILE A 46 7.13 7.72 -6.77
N ALA A 47 5.93 8.03 -6.29
CA ALA A 47 5.72 9.05 -5.26
C ALA A 47 6.37 8.70 -3.90
N GLU A 48 6.46 7.40 -3.60
CA GLU A 48 7.13 6.90 -2.39
C GLU A 48 8.66 6.80 -2.54
N GLY A 49 9.18 6.85 -3.78
CA GLY A 49 10.61 6.77 -4.05
C GLY A 49 11.19 5.36 -3.90
N PHE A 50 10.39 4.31 -4.06
CA PHE A 50 10.87 2.92 -3.92
C PHE A 50 11.74 2.45 -5.10
N LEU A 51 11.84 3.24 -6.16
CA LEU A 51 12.50 2.85 -7.40
C LEU A 51 13.99 3.15 -7.37
N ASN A 52 14.79 2.20 -7.83
CA ASN A 52 16.19 2.46 -8.16
C ASN A 52 16.30 3.16 -9.50
N LEU A 53 16.85 4.37 -9.50
CA LEU A 53 17.09 5.12 -10.73
C LEU A 53 18.18 4.43 -11.57
N VAL A 54 17.81 3.97 -12.76
CA VAL A 54 18.74 3.43 -13.75
C VAL A 54 18.85 4.43 -14.89
N LYS A 55 20.07 4.93 -15.17
CA LYS A 55 20.30 6.02 -16.13
C LYS A 55 19.74 5.77 -17.54
N SER A 56 19.57 4.52 -17.94
CA SER A 56 19.12 4.11 -19.28
C SER A 56 17.64 3.72 -19.38
N LYS A 57 16.86 3.76 -18.28
CA LYS A 57 15.46 3.32 -18.26
C LYS A 57 14.54 4.43 -17.75
N SER A 58 13.33 4.47 -18.27
CA SER A 58 12.29 5.33 -17.70
C SER A 58 11.80 4.77 -16.35
N LEU A 59 11.25 5.62 -15.48
CA LEU A 59 10.65 5.17 -14.22
C LEU A 59 9.50 4.17 -14.45
N GLU A 60 8.75 4.35 -15.54
CA GLU A 60 7.64 3.47 -15.90
C GLU A 60 8.13 2.07 -16.29
N ASP A 61 9.25 1.98 -17.02
CA ASP A 61 9.86 0.70 -17.39
C ASP A 61 10.39 -0.03 -16.14
N ILE A 62 11.05 0.69 -15.24
CA ILE A 62 11.57 0.13 -13.98
C ILE A 62 10.42 -0.41 -13.11
N VAL A 63 9.32 0.33 -12.99
CA VAL A 63 8.13 -0.17 -12.28
C VAL A 63 7.58 -1.42 -12.96
N TYR A 64 7.50 -1.42 -14.28
CA TYR A 64 6.92 -2.55 -15.00
C TYR A 64 7.77 -3.82 -14.85
N GLU A 65 9.10 -3.70 -14.86
CA GLU A 65 10.03 -4.79 -14.53
C GLU A 65 9.80 -5.30 -13.11
N TYR A 66 9.68 -4.41 -12.13
CA TYR A 66 9.40 -4.80 -10.74
C TYR A 66 8.05 -5.52 -10.62
N LEU A 67 7.03 -5.05 -11.32
CA LEU A 67 5.73 -5.69 -11.33
C LEU A 67 5.81 -7.10 -11.93
N LEU A 68 6.54 -7.29 -13.02
CA LEU A 68 6.75 -8.61 -13.64
C LEU A 68 7.50 -9.54 -12.69
N ASP A 69 8.58 -9.09 -12.06
CA ASP A 69 9.33 -9.89 -11.07
C ASP A 69 8.44 -10.36 -9.91
N LEU A 70 7.54 -9.50 -9.43
CA LEU A 70 6.59 -9.85 -8.36
C LEU A 70 5.51 -10.83 -8.85
N VAL A 71 5.10 -10.73 -10.12
CA VAL A 71 4.16 -11.68 -10.75
C VAL A 71 4.80 -13.04 -10.95
N ASP A 72 6.03 -13.09 -11.48
CA ASP A 72 6.77 -14.33 -11.72
C ASP A 72 7.06 -15.08 -10.42
N ARG A 73 7.19 -14.33 -9.31
CA ARG A 73 7.32 -14.89 -7.95
C ARG A 73 5.98 -15.21 -7.30
N SER A 74 4.84 -15.04 -7.96
CA SER A 74 3.51 -15.28 -7.38
C SER A 74 3.21 -14.43 -6.13
N LEU A 75 3.80 -13.24 -6.03
CA LEU A 75 3.51 -12.26 -4.97
C LEU A 75 2.34 -11.37 -5.35
N ILE A 76 2.24 -11.06 -6.64
CA ILE A 76 1.15 -10.31 -7.26
C ILE A 76 0.48 -11.20 -8.30
N LEU A 77 -0.84 -11.18 -8.31
CA LEU A 77 -1.69 -11.87 -9.28
C LEU A 77 -2.07 -10.93 -10.42
N VAL A 78 -2.08 -11.46 -11.64
CA VAL A 78 -2.57 -10.76 -12.83
C VAL A 78 -4.10 -10.81 -12.85
N GLY A 79 -4.75 -9.64 -12.83
CA GLY A 79 -6.21 -9.55 -12.90
C GLY A 79 -6.72 -9.32 -14.33
N LYS A 80 -6.13 -8.37 -15.06
CA LYS A 80 -6.52 -8.07 -16.45
C LYS A 80 -5.30 -7.63 -17.26
N GLN A 81 -5.21 -8.10 -18.49
CA GLN A 81 -4.27 -7.63 -19.51
C GLN A 81 -5.00 -6.94 -20.66
N ASN A 82 -4.27 -6.11 -21.43
CA ASN A 82 -4.77 -5.60 -22.71
C ASN A 82 -4.47 -6.58 -23.87
N SER A 83 -4.87 -6.22 -25.09
CA SER A 83 -4.64 -7.02 -26.31
C SER A 83 -3.15 -7.29 -26.63
N VAL A 84 -2.23 -6.53 -26.04
CA VAL A 84 -0.77 -6.66 -26.23
C VAL A 84 -0.11 -7.37 -25.03
N GLY A 85 -0.89 -7.98 -24.13
CA GLY A 85 -0.38 -8.70 -22.96
C GLY A 85 0.10 -7.80 -21.81
N LYS A 86 0.01 -6.47 -21.93
CA LYS A 86 0.39 -5.54 -20.87
C LYS A 86 -0.61 -5.62 -19.71
N ILE A 87 -0.11 -5.84 -18.49
CA ILE A 87 -0.92 -5.92 -17.28
C ILE A 87 -1.58 -4.56 -17.03
N LYS A 88 -2.91 -4.56 -16.86
CA LYS A 88 -3.73 -3.37 -16.58
C LYS A 88 -4.28 -3.37 -15.17
N ILE A 89 -4.61 -4.55 -14.65
CA ILE A 89 -5.10 -4.73 -13.28
C ILE A 89 -4.30 -5.86 -12.65
N CYS A 90 -3.86 -5.65 -11.42
CA CYS A 90 -3.21 -6.66 -10.59
C CYS A 90 -3.86 -6.70 -9.20
N LYS A 91 -3.59 -7.78 -8.46
CA LYS A 91 -4.01 -7.96 -7.07
C LYS A 91 -2.85 -8.52 -6.25
N ILE A 92 -2.79 -8.25 -4.96
CA ILE A 92 -1.87 -8.99 -4.08
C ILE A 92 -2.50 -10.35 -3.75
N HIS A 93 -1.69 -11.40 -3.66
CA HIS A 93 -2.15 -12.72 -3.23
C HIS A 93 -2.46 -12.70 -1.71
N ASP A 94 -3.58 -13.28 -1.27
CA ASP A 94 -4.06 -13.14 0.12
C ASP A 94 -3.06 -13.60 1.19
N LEU A 95 -2.46 -14.79 1.01
CA LEU A 95 -1.41 -15.29 1.91
C LEU A 95 -0.19 -14.36 1.98
N ILE A 96 0.16 -13.74 0.85
CA ILE A 96 1.27 -12.77 0.76
C ILE A 96 0.87 -11.46 1.42
N ARG A 97 -0.38 -11.01 1.25
CA ARG A 97 -0.91 -9.84 1.93
C ARG A 97 -0.89 -10.00 3.44
N ASP A 98 -1.32 -11.16 3.95
CA ASP A 98 -1.30 -11.46 5.39
C ASP A 98 0.13 -11.52 5.95
N PHE A 99 1.05 -12.06 5.17
CA PHE A 99 2.47 -12.02 5.51
C PHE A 99 3.00 -10.57 5.54
N CYS A 100 2.85 -9.82 4.45
CA CYS A 100 3.31 -8.43 4.33
C CYS A 100 2.68 -7.52 5.38
N THR A 101 1.41 -7.71 5.74
CA THR A 101 0.74 -6.92 6.78
C THR A 101 1.36 -7.15 8.15
N ARG A 102 1.74 -8.40 8.46
CA ARG A 102 2.45 -8.73 9.71
C ARG A 102 3.86 -8.14 9.73
N GLU A 103 4.60 -8.24 8.63
CA GLU A 103 5.94 -7.65 8.52
C GLU A 103 5.89 -6.12 8.60
N ALA A 104 4.97 -5.48 7.87
CA ALA A 104 4.79 -4.03 7.91
C ALA A 104 4.46 -3.52 9.31
N LYS A 105 3.69 -4.27 10.10
CA LYS A 105 3.41 -3.93 11.50
C LYS A 105 4.67 -3.99 12.38
N LYS A 106 5.55 -4.99 12.17
CA LYS A 106 6.82 -5.12 12.90
C LYS A 106 7.78 -3.98 12.58
N GLU A 107 7.84 -3.60 11.31
CA GLU A 107 8.74 -2.55 10.80
C GLU A 107 8.13 -1.14 10.89
N MET A 108 6.91 -1.01 11.41
CA MET A 108 6.15 0.25 11.42
C MET A 108 6.04 0.91 10.03
N PHE A 109 5.97 0.08 8.99
CA PHE A 109 6.01 0.49 7.59
C PHE A 109 4.68 1.11 7.13
N PHE A 110 3.55 0.53 7.53
CA PHE A 110 2.20 1.11 7.44
C PHE A 110 1.30 0.59 8.57
N HIS A 111 0.15 1.24 8.77
CA HIS A 111 -0.91 0.79 9.67
C HIS A 111 -2.24 0.64 8.91
N ILE A 112 -2.95 -0.46 9.14
CA ILE A 112 -4.32 -0.68 8.65
C ILE A 112 -5.28 -0.48 9.82
N SER A 113 -6.29 0.36 9.64
CA SER A 113 -7.35 0.61 10.62
C SER A 113 -8.70 0.27 10.00
N ASP A 114 -9.45 -0.59 10.67
CA ASP A 114 -10.76 -1.13 10.24
C ASP A 114 -11.94 -0.60 11.07
N ARG A 115 -11.66 0.02 12.23
CA ARG A 115 -12.66 0.46 13.21
C ARG A 115 -12.51 1.94 13.59
N SER A 116 -11.32 2.34 14.02
CA SER A 116 -11.04 3.71 14.47
C SER A 116 -9.54 3.99 14.56
N LEU A 117 -9.15 5.26 14.39
CA LEU A 117 -7.78 5.73 14.69
C LEU A 117 -7.55 5.93 16.19
N HIS A 118 -8.56 5.72 17.05
CA HIS A 118 -8.34 5.70 18.50
C HIS A 118 -7.30 4.67 18.91
N ASP A 119 -7.21 3.55 18.18
CA ASP A 119 -6.26 2.45 18.42
C ASP A 119 -4.81 2.80 18.08
N ILE A 120 -4.56 3.92 17.38
CA ILE A 120 -3.20 4.40 17.10
C ILE A 120 -2.68 5.12 18.35
N PRO A 121 -1.60 4.63 19.00
CA PRO A 121 -1.01 5.30 20.16
C PRO A 121 -0.53 6.71 19.80
N ARG A 122 -0.74 7.68 20.70
CA ARG A 122 -0.21 9.04 20.53
C ARG A 122 1.32 8.99 20.52
N GLY A 123 1.95 9.78 19.65
CA GLY A 123 3.41 9.81 19.50
C GLY A 123 3.99 8.73 18.58
N THR A 124 3.15 7.89 17.97
CA THR A 124 3.59 6.97 16.91
C THR A 124 3.96 7.77 15.66
N SER A 125 5.19 7.65 15.18
CA SER A 125 5.61 8.21 13.88
C SER A 125 5.10 7.30 12.75
N LEU A 126 3.80 7.40 12.47
CA LEU A 126 3.17 6.63 11.42
C LEU A 126 3.35 7.34 10.10
N ARG A 127 4.08 6.73 9.16
CA ARG A 127 4.25 7.32 7.82
C ARG A 127 3.11 6.99 6.87
N ARG A 128 2.48 5.82 7.00
CA ARG A 128 1.49 5.32 6.02
C ARG A 128 0.28 4.74 6.72
N LEU A 129 -0.91 5.15 6.31
CA LEU A 129 -2.18 4.74 6.90
C LEU A 129 -3.13 4.21 5.83
N SER A 130 -3.75 3.08 6.11
CA SER A 130 -4.84 2.51 5.31
C SER A 130 -6.09 2.41 6.16
N ILE A 131 -7.18 3.00 5.70
CA ILE A 131 -8.49 2.93 6.33
C ILE A 131 -9.37 2.00 5.51
N GLN A 132 -9.74 0.87 6.12
CA GLN A 132 -10.46 -0.23 5.48
C GLN A 132 -11.66 -0.65 6.36
N PRO A 133 -12.73 0.16 6.42
CA PRO A 133 -13.85 -0.09 7.30
C PRO A 133 -14.66 -1.30 6.82
N HIS A 134 -14.94 -2.24 7.72
CA HIS A 134 -15.73 -3.44 7.43
C HIS A 134 -17.25 -3.15 7.33
N ARG A 135 -17.71 -1.95 7.73
CA ARG A 135 -19.11 -1.50 7.69
C ARG A 135 -19.19 -0.01 7.30
N ALA A 136 -20.39 0.49 7.01
CA ALA A 136 -20.67 1.92 6.80
C ALA A 136 -20.61 2.73 8.11
N SER A 137 -19.49 2.63 8.84
CA SER A 137 -19.24 3.36 10.07
C SER A 137 -18.62 4.71 9.76
N VAL A 138 -19.17 5.77 10.38
CA VAL A 138 -18.52 7.09 10.39
C VAL A 138 -17.18 6.95 11.08
N PHE A 139 -16.12 7.23 10.34
CA PHE A 139 -14.77 7.10 10.86
C PHE A 139 -14.34 8.43 11.46
N ALA A 140 -14.38 8.51 12.79
CA ALA A 140 -13.86 9.67 13.50
C ALA A 140 -12.33 9.65 13.48
N CYS A 141 -11.73 10.73 12.99
CA CYS A 141 -10.28 10.91 12.92
C CYS A 141 -9.87 12.13 13.73
N ASP A 142 -8.94 11.94 14.67
CA ASP A 142 -8.23 13.06 15.29
C ASP A 142 -7.07 13.46 14.36
N VAL A 143 -7.20 14.64 13.74
CA VAL A 143 -6.23 15.21 12.79
C VAL A 143 -4.82 15.30 13.39
N GLN A 144 -4.70 15.49 14.71
CA GLN A 144 -3.39 15.59 15.37
C GLN A 144 -2.58 14.27 15.26
N LYS A 145 -3.27 13.12 15.18
CA LYS A 145 -2.63 11.81 14.99
C LYS A 145 -2.04 11.62 13.58
N LEU A 146 -2.41 12.46 12.62
CA LEU A 146 -1.96 12.36 11.23
C LEU A 146 -0.78 13.28 10.89
N SER A 147 -0.26 14.02 11.87
CA SER A 147 0.82 15.00 11.68
C SER A 147 2.13 14.42 11.11
N SER A 148 2.38 13.12 11.30
CA SER A 148 3.56 12.41 10.74
C SER A 148 3.24 11.54 9.52
N VAL A 149 1.96 11.44 9.13
CA VAL A 149 1.51 10.58 8.04
C VAL A 149 1.77 11.28 6.71
N ILE A 150 2.48 10.58 5.82
CA ILE A 150 2.78 11.02 4.46
C ILE A 150 1.84 10.39 3.43
N SER A 151 1.30 9.20 3.73
CA SER A 151 0.46 8.46 2.78
C SER A 151 -0.81 7.96 3.43
N ILE A 152 -1.97 8.35 2.91
CA ILE A 152 -3.27 7.90 3.41
C ILE A 152 -4.04 7.23 2.28
N PHE A 153 -4.50 6.02 2.55
CA PHE A 153 -5.41 5.25 1.71
C PHE A 153 -6.75 5.13 2.40
N SER A 154 -7.82 5.48 1.71
CA SER A 154 -9.18 5.31 2.20
C SER A 154 -9.98 4.49 1.20
N PHE A 155 -10.52 3.38 1.70
CA PHE A 155 -11.39 2.46 0.98
C PHE A 155 -12.79 2.51 1.63
N GLY A 156 -13.86 2.38 0.84
CA GLY A 156 -15.24 2.55 1.29
C GLY A 156 -15.81 3.97 1.20
N ARG A 157 -17.09 4.13 1.57
CA ARG A 157 -17.85 5.41 1.47
C ARG A 157 -17.58 6.41 2.61
N CYS A 158 -16.73 6.09 3.57
CA CYS A 158 -16.52 6.92 4.74
C CYS A 158 -15.13 7.51 4.63
N PHE A 159 -15.01 8.81 4.29
CA PHE A 159 -13.82 9.64 4.60
C PHE A 159 -13.84 11.06 4.03
N TYR A 160 -14.80 11.45 3.19
CA TYR A 160 -14.70 12.74 2.51
C TYR A 160 -14.76 13.95 3.47
N ASP A 161 -15.68 13.93 4.43
CA ASP A 161 -15.97 15.11 5.27
C ASP A 161 -14.95 15.38 6.37
N SER A 162 -14.25 14.35 6.86
CA SER A 162 -13.24 14.48 7.92
C SER A 162 -11.85 14.85 7.39
N VAL A 163 -11.57 14.53 6.12
CA VAL A 163 -10.22 14.71 5.54
C VAL A 163 -10.07 16.01 4.76
N ARG A 164 -11.17 16.60 4.29
CA ARG A 164 -11.14 17.92 3.62
C ARG A 164 -10.50 19.03 4.46
N HIS A 165 -10.41 18.84 5.78
CA HIS A 165 -9.79 19.78 6.72
C HIS A 165 -8.36 19.38 7.13
N LEU A 166 -7.80 18.27 6.61
CA LEU A 166 -6.39 17.96 6.84
C LEU A 166 -5.54 19.01 6.15
N ASN A 167 -4.62 19.62 6.91
CA ASN A 167 -3.58 20.45 6.35
C ASN A 167 -2.59 19.51 5.63
N PRO A 168 -2.45 19.59 4.29
CA PRO A 168 -1.69 18.62 3.49
C PRO A 168 -0.17 18.70 3.68
N ARG A 169 0.34 19.55 4.58
CA ARG A 169 1.77 19.72 4.85
C ARG A 169 2.20 18.73 5.95
N PRO A 170 2.14 17.41 5.71
CA PRO A 170 3.24 16.73 5.00
C PRO A 170 2.83 15.55 4.06
N LEU A 171 1.59 15.50 3.59
CA LEU A 171 1.08 14.39 2.77
C LEU A 171 1.70 14.38 1.37
N ARG A 172 2.34 13.25 1.01
CA ARG A 172 2.87 12.95 -0.33
C ARG A 172 1.89 12.14 -1.18
N VAL A 173 1.05 11.31 -0.54
CA VAL A 173 0.13 10.41 -1.25
C VAL A 173 -1.24 10.41 -0.57
N PHE A 174 -2.28 10.78 -1.30
CA PHE A 174 -3.66 10.66 -0.83
C PHE A 174 -4.51 9.89 -1.83
N VAL A 175 -4.98 8.71 -1.40
CA VAL A 175 -5.73 7.78 -2.25
C VAL A 175 -7.13 7.61 -1.70
N MET A 176 -8.15 8.00 -2.49
CA MET A 176 -9.54 7.59 -2.26
C MET A 176 -9.99 6.61 -3.35
N GLU A 177 -10.87 5.68 -2.96
CA GLU A 177 -11.31 4.51 -3.74
C GLU A 177 -11.81 4.82 -5.17
N LYS A 178 -12.16 6.07 -5.48
CA LYS A 178 -12.57 6.50 -6.83
C LYS A 178 -11.88 7.74 -7.39
N ASN A 179 -11.12 8.48 -6.57
CA ASN A 179 -10.36 9.66 -6.97
C ASN A 179 -9.02 9.63 -6.24
N THR A 180 -7.93 9.50 -7.00
CA THR A 180 -6.58 9.65 -6.45
C THR A 180 -6.21 11.12 -6.54
N PHE A 181 -6.00 11.79 -5.41
CA PHE A 181 -5.42 13.13 -5.38
C PHE A 181 -3.95 12.98 -5.02
N LEU A 182 -3.08 12.95 -6.02
CA LEU A 182 -1.63 13.01 -5.79
C LEU A 182 -1.28 14.48 -5.55
N TRP A 183 -0.96 14.82 -4.31
CA TRP A 183 -0.32 16.09 -3.99
C TRP A 183 1.19 15.87 -4.03
N TYR A 184 1.85 16.41 -5.05
CA TYR A 184 3.31 16.51 -5.04
C TYR A 184 3.66 17.80 -4.29
N SER A 185 4.13 17.69 -3.04
CA SER A 185 4.93 18.77 -2.45
C SER A 185 6.39 18.37 -2.57
N THR A 186 7.13 19.08 -3.42
CA THR A 186 8.60 19.15 -3.39
C THR A 186 9.07 19.75 -2.07
#